data_AF-A0A453AJF8-F1
#
_entry.id   AF-A0A453AJF8-F1
#
_cell.length_a   1.000
_cell.length_b   1.000
_cell.length_c   1.000
_cell.angle_alpha   90.00
_cell.angle_beta   90.00
_cell.angle_gamma   90.00
#
_symmetry.space_group_name_H-M   'P 1'
#
loop_
_entity.id
_entity.type
_entity.pdbx_description
1 polymer ?
#
loop_
_entity_poly.entity_id
_entity_poly.type
_entity_poly.pdbx_seq_one_letter_code
_entity_poly.pdbx_strand_id
1 'polypeptide(L)'
;MGNCQAADAAAVVIQHPGDGKVERLHWPATAADVMRRNPGHYVALVVLHHDSGGVDPTVAEEGARITKVKLLKPRDTLLLGQVYRLITSQEVSKAVQTR
;
A
#
# COMPACT_ATOMS: atom_id res chain seq x y z
N MET A 1 -13.10 22.51 -7.59
CA MET A 1 -11.69 22.10 -7.53
C MET A 1 -11.63 20.70 -6.94
N GLY A 2 -11.87 19.69 -7.75
CA GLY A 2 -11.81 18.30 -7.31
C GLY A 2 -11.21 17.52 -8.46
N ASN A 3 -10.05 16.91 -8.22
CA ASN A 3 -9.49 15.73 -8.92
C ASN A 3 -8.04 15.49 -8.47
N CYS A 4 -7.75 15.62 -7.17
CA CYS A 4 -6.45 15.17 -6.64
C CYS A 4 -6.42 13.64 -6.42
N GLN A 5 -7.58 12.98 -6.38
CA GLN A 5 -7.66 11.51 -6.25
C GLN A 5 -7.37 10.76 -7.57
N ALA A 6 -7.64 11.37 -8.72
CA ALA A 6 -7.39 10.73 -10.02
C ALA A 6 -5.89 10.57 -10.33
N ALA A 7 -5.05 11.50 -9.86
CA ALA A 7 -3.60 11.41 -10.02
C ALA A 7 -2.97 10.28 -9.18
N ASP A 8 -3.58 9.97 -8.02
CA ASP A 8 -3.14 8.89 -7.13
C ASP A 8 -3.59 7.52 -7.66
N ALA A 9 -4.75 7.45 -8.33
CA ALA A 9 -5.24 6.24 -9.00
C ALA A 9 -4.33 5.74 -10.14
N ALA A 10 -3.49 6.61 -10.71
CA ALA A 10 -2.56 6.28 -11.79
C ALA A 10 -1.10 6.12 -11.31
N ALA A 11 -0.87 5.95 -10.00
CA ALA A 11 0.46 5.77 -9.43
C ALA A 11 0.50 4.57 -8.47
N VAL A 12 1.67 3.95 -8.37
CA VAL A 12 2.01 3.07 -7.26
C VAL A 12 2.34 3.97 -6.07
N VAL A 13 1.62 3.82 -4.96
CA VAL A 13 1.83 4.63 -3.75
C VAL A 13 2.56 3.79 -2.72
N ILE A 14 3.70 4.26 -2.20
CA ILE A 14 4.51 3.57 -1.19
C ILE A 14 4.64 4.47 0.03
N GLN A 15 4.10 4.04 1.16
CA GLN A 15 4.17 4.75 2.43
C GLN A 15 5.37 4.28 3.25
N HIS A 16 6.18 5.22 3.74
CA HIS A 16 7.33 4.93 4.60
C HIS A 16 6.91 4.98 6.08
N PRO A 17 7.41 4.06 6.93
CA PRO A 17 7.18 4.12 8.37
C PRO A 17 7.94 5.30 8.99
N GLY A 18 7.34 5.94 9.99
CA GLY A 18 7.98 6.97 10.84
C GLY A 18 7.88 8.40 10.31
N ASP A 19 8.22 8.65 9.05
CA ASP A 19 8.39 10.02 8.52
C ASP A 19 7.12 10.58 7.84
N GLY A 20 6.08 9.75 7.67
CA GLY A 20 4.90 10.11 6.88
C GLY A 20 5.18 10.30 5.38
N LYS A 21 6.43 10.05 4.95
CA LYS A 21 6.85 10.17 3.55
C LYS A 21 6.08 9.19 2.67
N VAL A 22 5.57 9.69 1.56
CA VAL A 22 4.88 8.92 0.52
C VAL A 22 5.68 9.02 -0.76
N GLU A 23 6.15 7.89 -1.26
CA GLU A 23 6.78 7.76 -2.57
C GLU A 23 5.74 7.34 -3.61
N ARG A 24 5.76 7.97 -4.79
CA ARG A 24 4.83 7.68 -5.89
C ARG A 24 5.62 7.27 -7.12
N LEU A 25 5.29 6.13 -7.70
CA LEU A 25 5.90 5.63 -8.94
C LEU A 25 4.83 5.59 -10.03
N HIS A 26 5.14 6.17 -11.19
CA HIS A 26 4.26 6.14 -12.37
C HIS A 26 4.68 5.05 -13.38
N TRP A 27 5.53 4.13 -12.95
CA TRP A 27 6.06 3.03 -13.75
C TRP A 27 5.93 1.71 -12.98
N PRO A 28 5.87 0.56 -13.68
CA PRO A 28 5.88 -0.74 -13.04
C PRO A 28 7.19 -0.94 -12.26
N ALA A 29 7.07 -1.40 -11.03
CA ALA A 29 8.21 -1.72 -10.16
C ALA A 29 7.96 -3.04 -9.43
N THR A 30 9.01 -3.79 -9.12
CA THR A 30 8.88 -4.99 -8.28
C THR A 30 9.09 -4.65 -6.81
N ALA A 31 8.57 -5.50 -5.92
CA ALA A 31 8.85 -5.38 -4.50
C ALA A 31 10.35 -5.45 -4.22
N ALA A 32 11.11 -6.27 -4.96
CA ALA A 32 12.57 -6.34 -4.87
C ALA A 32 13.24 -5.00 -5.20
N ASP A 33 12.78 -4.27 -6.22
CA ASP A 33 13.34 -2.95 -6.56
C ASP A 33 13.17 -1.96 -5.42
N VAL A 34 11.98 -1.95 -4.80
CA VAL A 34 11.69 -1.09 -3.66
C VAL A 34 12.48 -1.51 -2.42
N MET A 35 12.56 -2.82 -2.12
CA MET A 35 13.34 -3.36 -1.01
C MET A 35 14.84 -3.06 -1.14
N ARG A 36 15.40 -3.09 -2.36
CA ARG A 36 16.80 -2.71 -2.61
C ARG A 36 17.11 -1.25 -2.28
N ARG A 37 16.17 -0.35 -2.60
CA ARG A 37 16.29 1.09 -2.28
C ARG A 37 16.07 1.38 -0.79
N ASN A 38 15.41 0.46 -0.07
CA ASN A 38 15.02 0.60 1.32
C ASN A 38 15.53 -0.60 2.14
N PRO A 39 16.84 -0.68 2.43
CA PRO A 39 17.41 -1.80 3.16
C PRO A 39 16.76 -1.96 4.54
N GLY A 40 16.59 -3.21 4.98
CA GLY A 40 15.94 -3.55 6.25
C GLY A 40 14.40 -3.45 6.24
N HIS A 41 13.79 -3.09 5.10
CA HIS A 41 12.34 -2.98 4.95
C HIS A 41 11.78 -3.98 3.95
N TYR A 42 10.56 -4.41 4.19
CA TYR A 42 9.74 -5.21 3.29
C TYR A 42 8.57 -4.37 2.76
N VAL A 43 8.03 -4.74 1.61
CA VAL A 43 6.85 -4.09 1.03
C VAL A 43 5.62 -4.91 1.37
N ALA A 44 4.57 -4.25 1.83
CA ALA A 44 3.25 -4.85 2.02
C ALA A 44 2.18 -4.07 1.26
N LEU A 45 1.26 -4.79 0.63
CA LEU A 45 0.06 -4.23 0.02
C LEU A 45 -0.98 -3.96 1.12
N VAL A 46 -1.52 -2.75 1.14
CA VAL A 46 -2.62 -2.35 2.02
C VAL A 46 -3.91 -2.44 1.20
N VAL A 47 -4.71 -3.48 1.46
CA VAL A 47 -6.00 -3.66 0.81
C VAL A 47 -7.06 -2.99 1.68
N LEU A 48 -7.59 -1.88 1.19
CA LEU A 48 -8.81 -1.29 1.71
C LEU A 48 -9.97 -2.07 1.10
N HIS A 49 -10.70 -2.82 1.95
CA HIS A 49 -11.94 -3.45 1.52
C HIS A 49 -13.01 -2.38 1.66
N HIS A 50 -13.50 -1.88 0.54
CA HIS A 50 -14.83 -1.27 0.52
C HIS A 50 -15.79 -2.46 0.62
N ASP A 51 -16.54 -2.58 1.72
CA ASP A 51 -17.68 -3.49 1.74
C ASP A 51 -18.72 -2.91 0.77
N SER A 52 -18.54 -3.16 -0.54
CA SER A 52 -19.56 -2.88 -1.53
C SER A 52 -20.62 -3.98 -1.47
N GLY A 53 -21.26 -4.09 -0.31
CA GLY A 53 -22.53 -4.79 -0.13
C GLY A 53 -23.69 -3.90 -0.58
N GLY A 54 -23.78 -3.64 -1.89
CA GLY A 54 -24.99 -3.11 -2.52
C GLY A 54 -25.15 -1.58 -2.55
N VAL A 55 -25.30 -1.08 -3.78
CA VAL A 55 -26.04 0.11 -4.26
C VAL A 55 -25.56 1.53 -3.89
N ASP A 56 -25.47 2.33 -4.96
CA ASP A 56 -25.51 3.80 -5.08
C ASP A 56 -24.18 4.60 -5.08
N PRO A 57 -23.84 5.32 -6.17
CA PRO A 57 -22.64 6.14 -6.30
C PRO A 57 -22.88 7.60 -5.86
N THR A 58 -23.56 7.80 -4.73
CA THR A 58 -23.72 9.14 -4.14
C THR A 58 -23.23 9.08 -2.69
N VAL A 59 -22.21 9.88 -2.37
CA VAL A 59 -21.65 10.09 -1.03
C VAL A 59 -20.90 8.92 -0.36
N ALA A 60 -19.78 8.46 -0.93
CA ALA A 60 -18.82 7.61 -0.22
C ALA A 60 -17.66 8.43 0.37
N GLU A 61 -17.98 9.34 1.30
CA GLU A 61 -17.03 9.86 2.28
C GLU A 61 -17.22 9.05 3.57
N GLU A 62 -16.11 8.69 4.21
CA GLU A 62 -16.00 7.91 5.45
C GLU A 62 -16.29 6.40 5.36
N GLY A 63 -15.23 5.60 5.56
CA GLY A 63 -15.39 4.20 5.96
C GLY A 63 -14.50 3.18 5.28
N ALA A 64 -13.42 3.58 4.59
CA ALA A 64 -12.45 2.62 4.07
C ALA A 64 -11.67 1.98 5.25
N ARG A 65 -12.21 0.91 5.82
CA ARG A 65 -11.54 0.14 6.87
C ARG A 65 -10.39 -0.64 6.22
N ILE A 66 -9.16 -0.34 6.63
CA ILE A 66 -7.99 -1.15 6.25
C ILE A 66 -8.23 -2.56 6.78
N THR A 67 -8.55 -3.50 5.89
CA THR A 67 -9.03 -4.83 6.30
C THR A 67 -7.94 -5.88 6.16
N LYS A 68 -6.94 -5.67 5.31
CA LYS A 68 -5.87 -6.67 5.12
C LYS A 68 -4.55 -6.04 4.69
N VAL A 69 -3.48 -6.43 5.39
CA VAL A 69 -2.10 -6.13 5.00
C VAL A 69 -1.47 -7.42 4.50
N LYS A 70 -0.96 -7.42 3.26
CA LYS A 70 -0.31 -8.58 2.65
C LYS A 70 1.16 -8.27 2.39
N LEU A 71 2.05 -8.97 3.09
CA LEU A 71 3.48 -8.91 2.79
C LEU A 71 3.74 -9.46 1.39
N LEU A 72 4.45 -8.69 0.56
CA LEU A 72 4.78 -9.08 -0.81
C LEU A 72 6.08 -9.87 -0.85
N LYS A 73 6.14 -10.84 -1.77
CA LYS A 73 7.38 -11.51 -2.13
C LYS A 73 8.22 -10.57 -3.00
N PRO A 74 9.56 -10.71 -3.02
CA PRO A 74 10.42 -9.87 -3.86
C PRO A 74 10.05 -9.88 -5.36
N ARG A 75 9.46 -10.98 -5.84
CA ARG A 75 9.01 -11.14 -7.24
C ARG A 75 7.65 -10.53 -7.54
N ASP A 76 6.88 -10.12 -6.54
CA ASP A 76 5.58 -9.49 -6.76
C ASP A 76 5.77 -8.08 -7.38
N THR A 77 4.89 -7.74 -8.32
CA THR A 77 4.89 -6.43 -8.99
C THR A 77 3.93 -5.49 -8.26
N LEU A 78 4.34 -4.23 -8.11
CA LEU A 78 3.50 -3.17 -7.57
C LEU A 78 2.62 -2.63 -8.70
N LEU A 79 1.31 -2.68 -8.48
CA LEU A 79 0.29 -2.28 -9.43
C LEU A 79 -0.09 -0.81 -9.21
N LEU A 80 -0.33 -0.11 -10.31
CA LEU A 80 -0.81 1.27 -10.30
C LEU A 80 -2.19 1.35 -9.63
N GLY A 81 -2.44 2.42 -8.88
CA GLY A 81 -3.68 2.63 -8.14
C GLY A 81 -3.80 1.75 -6.89
N GLN A 82 -2.72 1.11 -6.46
CA GLN A 82 -2.65 0.37 -5.20
C GLN A 82 -1.73 1.07 -4.20
N VAL A 83 -2.06 0.91 -2.92
CA VAL A 83 -1.31 1.49 -1.81
C VAL A 83 -0.47 0.41 -1.14
N TYR A 84 0.83 0.68 -1.07
CA TYR A 84 1.83 -0.16 -0.44
C TYR A 84 2.43 0.56 0.76
N ARG A 85 2.91 -0.19 1.73
CA ARG A 85 3.60 0.32 2.91
C ARG A 85 4.90 -0.45 3.13
N LEU A 86 5.94 0.27 3.50
CA LEU A 86 7.18 -0.33 3.99
C LEU A 86 7.01 -0.76 5.45
N ILE A 87 7.43 -1.98 5.73
CA ILE A 87 7.38 -2.60 7.05
C ILE A 87 8.80 -2.99 7.43
N THR A 88 9.25 -2.64 8.62
CA THR A 88 10.60 -2.99 9.07
C THR A 88 10.72 -4.50 9.29
N SER A 89 11.92 -5.04 9.09
CA SER A 89 12.21 -6.46 9.38
C SER A 89 11.90 -6.85 10.83
N GLN A 90 12.01 -5.88 11.75
CA GLN A 90 11.67 -6.06 13.17
C GLN A 90 10.17 -6.23 13.37
N GLU A 91 9.33 -5.39 12.72
CA GLU A 91 7.88 -5.54 12.75
C GLU A 91 7.43 -6.89 12.16
N VAL A 92 8.03 -7.30 11.04
CA VAL A 92 7.76 -8.63 10.44
C VAL A 92 8.11 -9.75 11.41
N SER A 93 9.29 -9.69 12.04
CA SER A 93 9.74 -10.71 13.00
C SER A 93 8.83 -10.78 14.23
N LYS A 94 8.40 -9.63 14.75
CA LYS A 94 7.44 -9.56 15.88
C LYS A 94 6.08 -10.14 15.50
N ALA A 95 5.57 -9.83 14.31
CA ALA A 95 4.30 -10.35 13.81
C ALA A 95 4.31 -11.87 13.62
N VAL A 96 5.47 -12.45 13.24
CA VAL A 96 5.65 -13.90 13.13
C VAL A 96 5.78 -14.57 14.50
N GLN A 97 6.44 -13.93 15.48
CA GLN A 97 6.60 -14.49 16.83
C GLN A 97 5.33 -14.42 17.68
N THR A 98 4.37 -13.54 17.35
CA THR A 98 3.12 -13.36 18.09
C THR A 98 2.01 -14.29 17.55
N ARG A 99 2.36 -15.42 16.93
CA ARG A 99 1.44 -16.37 16.32
C ARG A 99 1.52 -17.75 16.96
#